data_AF-F4SE88-F1
#
_entry.id   AF-F4SE88-F1
#
_cell.length_a   1.000
_cell.length_b   1.000
_cell.length_c   1.000
_cell.angle_alpha   90.00
_cell.angle_beta   90.00
_cell.angle_gamma   90.00
#
_symmetry.space_group_name_H-M   'P 1'
#
loop_
_entity.id
_entity.type
_entity.pdbx_description
1 polymer ?
#
loop_
_entity_poly.entity_id
_entity_poly.type
_entity_poly.pdbx_seq_one_letter_code
_entity_poly.pdbx_strand_id
1 'polypeptide(L)'
;ENYVILHLLGSGGFASVYKAESKQDQDLYAIKVMLRVHKTYGLQDEMIMNEINLLQDLQHPSIIRFYEHYRTDSHYHLILELAAGGDLRPKI
;
A
#
# COMPACT_ATOMS: atom_id res chain seq x y z
N GLU A 1 -3.31 -5.95 13.06
CA GLU A 1 -2.75 -7.25 13.52
C GLU A 1 -3.04 -8.43 12.58
N ASN A 2 -3.75 -8.22 11.46
CA ASN A 2 -4.21 -9.27 10.55
C ASN A 2 -3.18 -9.72 9.49
N TYR A 3 -2.07 -9.00 9.34
CA TYR A 3 -1.04 -9.30 8.36
C TYR A 3 0.31 -9.57 9.04
N VAL A 4 1.02 -10.59 8.59
CA VAL A 4 2.39 -10.91 8.98
C VAL A 4 3.33 -10.36 7.91
N ILE A 5 4.16 -9.38 8.27
CA ILE A 5 5.18 -8.85 7.36
C ILE A 5 6.25 -9.93 7.14
N LEU A 6 6.54 -10.23 5.88
CA LEU A 6 7.54 -11.22 5.48
C LEU A 6 8.88 -10.56 5.16
N HIS A 7 8.94 -9.73 4.12
CA HIS A 7 10.16 -9.00 3.73
C HIS A 7 9.86 -7.75 2.90
N LEU A 8 10.83 -6.85 2.81
CA LEU A 8 10.76 -5.63 1.99
C LEU A 8 10.84 -5.99 0.50
N LEU A 9 9.89 -5.51 -0.30
CA LEU A 9 9.88 -5.61 -1.76
C LEU A 9 10.58 -4.43 -2.42
N GLY A 10 10.40 -3.23 -1.85
CA GLY A 10 11.05 -2.03 -2.34
C GLY A 10 10.84 -0.84 -1.42
N SER A 11 11.77 0.12 -1.47
CA SER A 11 11.69 1.37 -0.71
C SER A 11 12.03 2.55 -1.62
N GLY A 12 11.24 3.61 -1.52
CA GLY A 12 11.49 4.90 -2.16
C GLY A 12 11.37 6.04 -1.16
N GLY A 13 11.59 7.27 -1.61
CA GLY A 13 11.62 8.46 -0.74
C GLY A 13 10.34 8.72 0.06
N PHE A 14 9.19 8.21 -0.41
CA PHE A 14 7.89 8.50 0.18
C PHE A 14 7.16 7.26 0.73
N ALA A 15 7.65 6.05 0.42
CA ALA A 15 6.97 4.81 0.81
C ALA A 15 7.93 3.61 0.84
N SER A 16 7.62 2.65 1.70
CA SER A 16 8.19 1.30 1.66
C SER A 16 7.10 0.28 1.39
N VAL A 17 7.38 -0.71 0.56
CA VAL A 17 6.44 -1.78 0.18
C VAL A 17 6.96 -3.10 0.72
N TYR A 18 6.13 -3.79 1.48
CA TYR A 18 6.46 -5.07 2.09
C TYR A 18 5.58 -6.17 1.52
N LYS A 19 6.15 -7.37 1.34
CA LYS A 19 5.36 -8.59 1.18
C LYS A 19 4.82 -8.98 2.53
N ALA A 20 3.54 -9.32 2.60
CA ALA A 20 2.90 -9.80 3.80
C ALA A 20 1.97 -10.96 3.49
N GLU A 21 1.69 -11.77 4.52
CA GLU A 21 0.70 -12.83 4.48
C GLU A 21 -0.45 -12.47 5.40
N SER A 22 -1.68 -12.61 4.91
CA SER A 22 -2.88 -12.40 5.71
C SER A 22 -3.12 -13.62 6.61
N LYS A 23 -3.41 -13.37 7.88
CA LYS A 23 -3.75 -14.43 8.84
C LYS A 23 -5.15 -15.01 8.63
N GLN A 24 -6.00 -14.33 7.85
CA GLN A 24 -7.40 -14.71 7.66
C GLN A 24 -7.58 -15.74 6.54
N ASP A 25 -6.91 -15.54 5.41
CA ASP A 25 -7.05 -16.34 4.19
C ASP A 25 -5.74 -17.03 3.78
N GLN A 26 -4.62 -16.74 4.45
CA GLN A 26 -3.26 -17.22 4.11
C GLN A 26 -2.76 -16.73 2.74
N ASP A 27 -3.41 -15.72 2.17
CA ASP A 27 -3.00 -15.16 0.88
C ASP A 27 -1.89 -14.10 1.05
N LEU A 28 -1.18 -13.88 -0.06
CA LEU A 28 -0.05 -12.96 -0.13
C LEU A 28 -0.47 -11.58 -0.65
N TYR A 29 -0.01 -10.55 0.04
CA TYR A 29 -0.34 -9.15 -0.22
C TYR A 29 0.91 -8.28 -0.27
N ALA A 30 0.76 -7.10 -0.88
CA ALA A 30 1.71 -6.00 -0.79
C ALA A 30 1.20 -4.94 0.18
N ILE A 31 2.02 -4.53 1.13
CA ILE A 31 1.71 -3.49 2.10
C ILE A 31 2.57 -2.27 1.83
N LYS A 32 1.95 -1.20 1.29
CA LYS A 32 2.60 0.10 1.08
C LYS A 32 2.48 0.93 2.36
N VAL A 33 3.60 1.25 2.96
CA VAL A 33 3.74 2.02 4.20
C VAL A 33 4.26 3.42 3.88
N MET A 34 3.55 4.47 4.30
CA MET A 34 3.87 5.87 4.01
C MET A 34 3.88 6.70 5.30
N LEU A 35 4.83 7.62 5.44
CA LEU A 35 4.97 8.48 6.61
C LEU A 35 3.87 9.55 6.67
N ARG A 36 3.31 9.74 7.87
CA ARG A 36 2.37 10.81 8.19
C ARG A 36 3.10 12.02 8.74
N VAL A 37 3.12 13.09 7.96
CA VAL A 37 3.76 14.36 8.27
C VAL A 37 2.73 15.30 8.90
N HIS A 38 2.71 15.33 10.23
CA HIS A 38 1.82 16.16 11.03
C HIS A 38 1.91 17.67 10.77
N LYS A 39 3.00 18.14 10.14
CA LYS A 39 3.20 19.55 9.81
C LYS A 39 2.33 20.05 8.65
N THR A 40 1.56 19.18 8.00
CA THR A 40 0.79 19.48 6.78
C THR A 40 -0.65 19.94 7.03
N TYR A 41 -1.06 20.19 8.29
CA TYR A 41 -2.41 20.65 8.64
C TYR A 41 -3.56 19.82 8.01
N GLY A 42 -3.38 18.51 7.86
CA GLY A 42 -4.40 17.61 7.30
C GLY A 42 -4.40 17.47 5.78
N LEU A 43 -3.64 18.30 5.03
CA LEU A 43 -3.57 18.21 3.56
C LEU A 43 -3.08 16.85 3.07
N GLN A 44 -2.12 16.24 3.77
CA GLN A 44 -1.61 14.92 3.40
C GLN A 44 -2.66 13.83 3.63
N ASP A 45 -3.49 13.97 4.67
CA ASP A 45 -4.57 13.04 4.95
C ASP A 45 -5.64 13.11 3.85
N GLU A 46 -6.02 14.32 3.41
CA GLU A 46 -6.95 14.51 2.29
C GLU A 46 -6.42 13.92 0.98
N MET A 47 -5.14 14.15 0.65
CA MET A 47 -4.51 13.58 -0.54
C MET A 47 -4.53 12.05 -0.53
N ILE A 48 -4.18 11.43 0.60
CA ILE A 48 -4.15 9.97 0.73
C ILE A 48 -5.56 9.39 0.67
N MET A 49 -6.55 10.04 1.30
CA MET A 49 -7.95 9.60 1.20
C MET A 49 -8.48 9.71 -0.22
N ASN A 50 -8.10 10.76 -0.97
CA ASN A 50 -8.44 10.86 -2.39
C ASN A 50 -7.82 9.73 -3.22
N GLU A 51 -6.55 9.39 -2.97
CA GLU A 51 -5.88 8.27 -3.65
C GLU A 51 -6.57 6.94 -3.32
N ILE A 52 -6.96 6.72 -2.06
CA ILE A 52 -7.72 5.54 -1.64
C ILE A 52 -9.07 5.47 -2.35
N ASN A 53 -9.83 6.57 -2.41
CA ASN A 53 -11.14 6.59 -3.08
C ASN A 53 -10.98 6.24 -4.57
N LEU A 54 -9.97 6.80 -5.23
CA LEU A 54 -9.68 6.50 -6.63
C LEU A 54 -9.29 5.03 -6.83
N LEU A 55 -8.53 4.44 -5.89
CA LEU A 55 -8.14 3.03 -5.94
C LEU A 55 -9.32 2.08 -5.62
N GLN A 56 -10.27 2.50 -4.78
CA GLN A 56 -11.46 1.69 -4.44
C GLN A 56 -12.37 1.49 -5.65
N ASP A 57 -12.50 2.50 -6.50
CA ASP A 57 -13.33 2.45 -7.69
C ASP A 57 -12.66 1.70 -8.87
N LEU A 58 -11.35 1.46 -8.80
CA LEU A 58 -10.60 0.78 -9.85
C LEU A 58 -10.62 -0.74 -9.65
N GLN A 59 -11.46 -1.42 -10.43
CA GLN A 59 -11.48 -2.88 -10.55
C GLN A 59 -11.27 -3.30 -12.00
N HIS A 60 -10.01 -3.55 -12.36
CA HIS A 60 -9.65 -4.02 -13.71
C HIS A 60 -8.53 -5.07 -13.63
N PRO A 61 -8.55 -6.14 -14.45
CA PRO A 61 -7.53 -7.21 -14.41
C PRO A 61 -6.07 -6.78 -14.63
N SER A 62 -5.85 -5.53 -15.05
CA SER A 62 -4.51 -4.97 -15.33
C SER A 62 -4.13 -3.83 -14.37
N ILE A 63 -4.92 -3.60 -13.32
CA ILE A 63 -4.68 -2.57 -12.31
C ILE A 63 -4.57 -3.28 -10.97
N ILE A 64 -3.54 -2.94 -10.18
CA ILE A 64 -3.34 -3.48 -8.84
C ILE A 64 -4.59 -3.25 -8.02
N ARG A 65 -5.18 -4.35 -7.53
CA ARG A 65 -6.37 -4.26 -6.69
C ARG A 65 -6.01 -3.70 -5.31
N PHE A 66 -6.79 -2.71 -4.89
CA PHE A 66 -6.81 -2.25 -3.51
C PHE A 66 -7.82 -3.06 -2.68
N TYR A 67 -7.42 -3.47 -1.49
CA TYR A 67 -8.27 -4.26 -0.58
C TYR A 67 -8.77 -3.41 0.58
N GLU A 68 -7.83 -2.86 1.34
CA GLU A 68 -8.14 -2.03 2.50
C GLU A 68 -6.97 -1.12 2.86
N HIS A 69 -7.22 -0.19 3.78
CA HIS A 69 -6.17 0.61 4.38
C HIS A 69 -6.39 0.71 5.88
N TYR A 70 -5.30 0.94 6.61
CA TYR A 70 -5.36 1.38 7.99
C TYR A 70 -4.32 2.46 8.24
N ARG A 71 -4.56 3.24 9.28
CA ARG A 71 -3.68 4.32 9.70
C ARG A 71 -3.25 4.11 11.14
N THR A 72 -2.00 4.46 11.41
CA THR A 72 -1.45 4.65 12.76
C THR A 72 -1.18 6.14 12.95
N ASP A 73 -0.72 6.53 14.14
CA ASP A 73 -0.38 7.93 14.41
C ASP A 73 0.69 8.45 13.44
N SER A 74 1.63 7.58 13.04
CA SER A 74 2.82 7.96 12.26
C SER A 74 2.83 7.46 10.82
N HIS A 75 1.98 6.51 10.45
CA HIS A 75 2.04 5.86 9.15
C HIS A 75 0.67 5.51 8.56
N TYR A 76 0.59 5.58 7.24
CA TYR A 76 -0.48 4.98 6.43
C TYR A 76 -0.04 3.62 5.93
N HIS A 77 -0.96 2.66 5.92
CA HIS A 77 -0.75 1.32 5.42
C HIS A 77 -1.84 0.99 4.41
N LEU A 78 -1.47 0.70 3.17
CA LEU A 78 -2.39 0.28 2.11
C LEU A 78 -2.14 -1.18 1.81
N ILE A 79 -3.21 -1.97 1.81
CA ILE A 79 -3.21 -3.39 1.45
C ILE A 79 -3.59 -3.52 -0.01
N LEU A 80 -2.65 -4.06 -0.78
CA LEU A 80 -2.69 -4.14 -2.22
C LEU A 80 -2.47 -5.59 -2.67
N GLU A 81 -2.93 -5.88 -3.87
CA GLU A 81 -2.58 -7.10 -4.59
C GLU A 81 -1.06 -7.21 -4.75
N LEU A 82 -0.52 -8.40 -4.50
CA LEU A 82 0.88 -8.67 -4.76
C LEU A 82 1.09 -8.97 -6.25
N ALA A 83 1.63 -8.00 -6.99
CA ALA A 83 2.06 -8.23 -8.37
C ALA A 83 3.27 -9.17 -8.43
N ALA A 84 3.03 -10.44 -8.78
CA ALA A 84 4.08 -11.45 -8.95
C ALA A 84 5.04 -11.14 -10.13
N GLY A 85 4.66 -10.23 -11.04
CA GLY A 85 5.43 -9.85 -12.22
C GLY A 85 6.58 -8.86 -11.99
N GLY A 86 6.73 -8.32 -10.78
CA GLY A 86 7.74 -7.30 -10.49
C GLY A 86 7.38 -5.90 -11.00
N ASP A 87 8.36 -4.99 -11.01
CA ASP A 87 8.17 -3.58 -11.36
C ASP A 87 8.01 -3.37 -12.88
N LEU A 88 7.06 -2.51 -13.28
CA LEU A 88 6.86 -2.09 -14.68
C LEU A 88 7.94 -1.11 -15.20
N ARG A 89 9.11 -1.05 -14.54
CA ARG A 89 10.22 -0.22 -15.00
C ARG A 89 11.06 -1.04 -15.98
N PRO A 90 11.05 -0.74 -17.29
CA PRO A 90 12.09 -1.25 -18.16
C PRO A 90 13.40 -0.67 -17.64
N LYS A 91 14.43 -1.52 -17.52
CA LYS A 91 15.82 -1.05 -17.48
C LYS A 91 16.04 -0.22 -18.75
N ILE A 92 16.09 1.10 -18.58
CA ILE A 92 16.72 2.00 -19.55
C ILE A 92 18.23 1.90 -19.39
#